data_AF-V4P3G9-F1
#
_entry.id   AF-V4P3G9-F1
#
_cell.length_a   1.000
_cell.length_b   1.000
_cell.length_c   1.000
_cell.angle_alpha   90.00
_cell.angle_beta   90.00
_cell.angle_gamma   90.00
#
_symmetry.space_group_name_H-M   'P 1'
#
loop_
_entity.id
_entity.type
_entity.pdbx_description
1 polymer ?
#
loop_
_entity_poly.entity_id
_entity_poly.type
_entity_poly.pdbx_seq_one_letter_code
_entity_poly.pdbx_strand_id
1 'polypeptide(L)'
;MGAQDAADIETWLSYLEQVLAPLPAAEREDIVIEARAHLEERVAAGLSATSALAGFGKAEQYARAFLDEHALTQALDSRRALTMARTLFQVAGQSLIATLGLVGFLVFGATTLGALACILLKIARPELVGLWIGPDMFVLGIATTRPAASEMLGNWIYVVLAALVFIDAILARLSLVLALKGLKGRSERE
;
A
#
# COMPACT_ATOMS: atom_id res chain seq x y z
N MET A 1 32.41 24.24 19.46
CA MET A 1 32.10 22.79 19.46
C MET A 1 33.28 22.04 20.04
N GLY A 2 33.06 21.17 21.02
CA GLY A 2 34.14 20.30 21.54
C GLY A 2 34.47 19.20 20.52
N ALA A 3 35.69 18.66 20.57
CA ALA A 3 36.09 17.56 19.67
C ALA A 3 35.20 16.31 19.83
N GLN A 4 34.69 16.07 21.04
CA GLN A 4 33.75 14.97 21.33
C GLN A 4 32.38 15.21 20.70
N ASP A 5 31.85 16.44 20.75
CA ASP A 5 30.57 16.80 20.15
C ASP A 5 30.56 16.55 18.63
N ALA A 6 31.67 16.90 17.97
CA ALA A 6 31.85 16.69 16.54
C ALA A 6 31.87 15.19 16.18
N ALA A 7 32.55 14.38 16.98
CA ALA A 7 32.66 12.94 16.75
C ALA A 7 31.31 12.22 16.93
N ASP A 8 30.51 12.62 17.93
CA ASP A 8 29.20 12.04 18.18
C ASP A 8 28.22 12.35 17.03
N ILE A 9 28.23 13.61 16.55
CA ILE A 9 27.42 14.04 15.39
C ILE A 9 27.81 13.27 14.13
N GLU A 10 29.11 13.15 13.84
CA GLU A 10 29.59 12.45 12.64
C GLU A 10 29.23 10.96 12.67
N THR A 11 29.29 10.33 13.84
CA THR A 11 28.88 8.93 14.03
C THR A 11 27.40 8.76 13.72
N TRP A 12 26.56 9.67 14.22
CA TRP A 12 25.12 9.64 13.94
C TRP A 12 24.81 9.90 12.46
N LEU A 13 25.47 10.86 11.82
CA LEU A 13 25.29 11.17 10.39
C LEU A 13 25.76 10.03 9.49
N SER A 14 26.88 9.39 9.82
CA SER A 14 27.37 8.20 9.10
C SER A 14 26.37 7.05 9.17
N TYR A 15 25.73 6.87 10.33
CA TYR A 15 24.69 5.87 10.49
C TYR A 15 23.40 6.25 9.76
N LEU A 16 23.01 7.52 9.77
CA LEU A 16 21.89 8.04 8.98
C LEU A 16 22.09 7.76 7.49
N GLU A 17 23.28 8.04 6.95
CA GLU A 17 23.60 7.76 5.55
C GLU A 17 23.41 6.27 5.21
N GLN A 18 23.85 5.37 6.10
CA GLN A 18 23.66 3.92 5.91
C GLN A 18 22.18 3.53 5.88
N VAL A 19 21.36 4.11 6.76
CA VAL A 19 19.92 3.85 6.79
C VAL A 19 19.22 4.37 5.53
N LEU A 20 19.69 5.50 4.98
CA LEU A 20 19.20 6.11 3.74
C LEU A 20 19.75 5.46 2.47
N ALA A 21 20.52 4.37 2.56
CA ALA A 21 21.06 3.65 1.40
C ALA A 21 20.04 3.27 0.31
N PRO A 22 18.75 3.00 0.60
CA PRO A 22 17.73 2.78 -0.44
C PRO A 22 17.43 4.00 -1.33
N LEU A 23 17.76 5.22 -0.89
CA LEU A 23 17.52 6.45 -1.65
C LEU A 23 18.59 6.68 -2.74
N PRO A 24 18.25 7.44 -3.80
CA PRO A 24 19.22 7.99 -4.74
C PRO A 24 20.33 8.76 -4.01
N ALA A 25 21.56 8.67 -4.51
CA ALA A 25 22.72 9.27 -3.86
C ALA A 25 22.57 10.79 -3.63
N ALA A 26 22.02 11.52 -4.60
CA ALA A 26 21.77 12.95 -4.48
C ALA A 26 20.78 13.28 -3.35
N GLU A 27 19.65 12.58 -3.29
CA GLU A 27 18.63 12.78 -2.25
C GLU A 27 19.17 12.44 -0.85
N ARG A 28 19.96 11.36 -0.75
CA ARG A 28 20.64 11.00 0.50
C ARG A 28 21.62 12.06 0.96
N GLU A 29 22.43 12.60 0.04
CA GLU A 29 23.41 13.64 0.32
C GLU A 29 22.71 14.92 0.83
N ASP A 30 21.65 15.34 0.15
CA ASP A 30 20.85 16.50 0.53
C ASP A 30 20.29 16.37 1.96
N ILE A 31 19.70 15.21 2.30
CA ILE A 31 19.15 14.95 3.64
C ILE A 31 20.24 14.99 4.72
N VAL A 32 21.41 14.40 4.44
CA VAL A 32 22.53 14.38 5.40
C VAL A 32 23.10 15.79 5.60
N ILE A 33 23.20 16.59 4.54
CA ILE A 33 23.64 17.99 4.61
C ILE A 33 22.66 18.83 5.43
N GLU A 34 21.36 18.68 5.20
CA GLU A 34 20.32 19.38 5.96
C GLU A 34 20.34 19.01 7.44
N ALA A 35 20.40 17.70 7.75
CA ALA A 35 20.49 17.22 9.13
C ALA A 35 21.75 17.75 9.84
N ARG A 36 22.89 17.78 9.14
CA ARG A 36 24.13 18.38 9.65
C ARG A 36 23.95 19.87 9.97
N ALA A 37 23.40 20.63 9.03
CA ALA A 37 23.19 22.07 9.22
C ALA A 37 22.32 22.37 10.45
N HIS A 38 21.24 21.62 10.67
CA HIS A 38 20.40 21.79 11.85
C HIS A 38 21.08 21.38 13.17
N LEU A 39 21.91 20.34 13.15
CA LEU A 39 22.69 19.95 14.33
C LEU A 39 23.74 21.01 14.67
N GLU A 40 24.44 21.54 13.67
CA GLU A 40 25.42 22.62 13.82
C GLU A 40 24.76 23.91 14.34
N GLU A 41 23.58 24.26 13.84
CA GLU A 41 22.80 25.40 14.32
C GLU A 41 22.42 25.25 15.80
N ARG A 42 21.97 24.07 16.22
CA ARG A 42 21.64 23.79 17.63
C ARG A 42 22.86 23.87 18.54
N VAL A 43 24.00 23.36 18.08
CA VAL A 43 25.26 23.46 18.84
C VAL A 43 25.74 24.91 18.91
N ALA A 44 25.61 25.67 17.82
CA ALA A 44 25.92 27.10 17.79
C ALA A 44 25.01 27.91 18.73
N ALA A 45 23.76 27.48 18.91
CA ALA A 45 22.82 28.03 19.89
C ALA A 45 23.14 27.65 21.35
N GLY A 46 24.22 26.90 21.59
CA GLY A 46 24.72 26.56 22.93
C GLY A 46 24.24 25.22 23.49
N LEU A 47 23.56 24.39 22.69
CA LEU A 47 23.21 23.03 23.10
C LEU A 47 24.44 22.11 22.98
N SER A 48 24.54 21.11 23.86
CA SER A 48 25.50 20.02 23.68
C SER A 48 25.09 19.11 22.53
N ALA A 49 26.04 18.40 21.91
CA ALA A 49 25.71 17.46 20.82
C ALA A 49 24.71 16.39 21.27
N THR A 50 24.85 15.88 22.50
CA THR A 50 23.93 14.90 23.07
C THR A 50 22.50 15.45 23.16
N SER A 51 22.34 16.72 23.55
CA SER A 51 21.02 17.36 23.63
C SER A 51 20.44 17.64 22.24
N ALA A 52 21.28 18.08 21.29
CA ALA A 52 20.88 18.29 19.91
C ALA A 52 20.38 16.98 19.28
N LEU A 53 21.15 15.90 19.40
CA LEU A 53 20.82 14.56 18.89
C LEU A 53 19.59 13.96 19.57
N ALA A 54 19.42 14.17 20.88
CA ALA A 54 18.21 13.72 21.58
C ALA A 54 16.93 14.33 20.98
N GLY A 55 17.01 15.56 20.45
CA GLY A 55 15.90 16.21 19.77
C GLY A 55 15.61 15.67 18.36
N PHE A 56 16.55 14.97 17.72
CA PHE A 56 16.35 14.26 16.45
C PHE A 56 15.92 12.80 16.68
N GLY A 57 16.27 12.23 17.82
CA GLY A 57 16.04 10.83 18.12
C GLY A 57 17.01 9.91 17.37
N LYS A 58 16.56 8.68 17.11
CA LYS A 58 17.37 7.70 16.42
C LYS A 58 17.38 7.98 14.91
N ALA A 59 18.51 7.73 14.25
CA ALA A 59 18.65 7.94 12.81
C ALA A 59 17.58 7.17 12.01
N GLU A 60 17.17 5.98 12.44
CA GLU A 60 16.11 5.20 11.80
C GLU A 60 14.73 5.82 11.94
N GLN A 61 14.48 6.56 13.03
CA GLN A 61 13.22 7.26 13.24
C GLN A 61 13.17 8.50 12.36
N TYR A 62 14.29 9.23 12.29
CA TYR A 62 14.44 10.39 11.42
C TYR A 62 14.33 10.01 9.93
N ALA A 63 15.04 8.96 9.50
CA ALA A 63 15.03 8.48 8.13
C ALA A 63 13.67 7.92 7.65
N ARG A 64 12.79 7.52 8.58
CA ARG A 64 11.56 6.79 8.25
C ARG A 64 10.64 7.59 7.33
N ALA A 65 10.47 8.89 7.57
CA ALA A 65 9.62 9.73 6.75
C ALA A 65 10.07 9.74 5.28
N PHE A 66 11.38 9.92 5.04
CA PHE A 66 11.98 9.92 3.70
C PHE A 66 11.87 8.55 3.02
N LEU A 67 12.13 7.47 3.76
CA LEU A 67 12.04 6.11 3.23
C LEU A 67 10.59 5.73 2.88
N ASP A 68 9.62 6.13 3.69
CA ASP A 68 8.20 5.89 3.43
C ASP A 68 7.73 6.69 2.21
N GLU A 69 8.13 7.96 2.07
CA GLU A 69 7.82 8.78 0.90
C GLU A 69 8.43 8.22 -0.39
N HIS A 70 9.69 7.77 -0.33
CA HIS A 70 10.35 7.13 -1.46
C HIS A 70 9.65 5.82 -1.84
N ALA A 71 9.27 4.99 -0.86
CA ALA A 71 8.54 3.76 -1.09
C ALA A 71 7.16 4.00 -1.72
N LEU A 72 6.44 5.06 -1.31
CA LEU A 72 5.17 5.48 -1.90
C LEU A 72 5.35 5.91 -3.36
N THR A 73 6.39 6.68 -3.66
CA THR A 73 6.70 7.13 -5.02
C THR A 73 7.07 5.96 -5.93
N GLN A 74 7.97 5.08 -5.49
CA GLN A 74 8.31 3.87 -6.24
C GLN A 74 7.09 2.97 -6.46
N ALA A 75 6.21 2.82 -5.47
CA ALA A 75 5.01 2.01 -5.60
C ALA A 75 4.08 2.54 -6.70
N LEU A 76 3.88 3.86 -6.76
CA LEU A 76 3.10 4.53 -7.81
C LEU A 76 3.73 4.36 -9.19
N ASP A 77 5.06 4.50 -9.30
CA ASP A 77 5.78 4.39 -10.57
C ASP A 77 5.88 2.95 -11.10
N SER A 78 5.97 1.96 -10.20
CA SER A 78 6.09 0.56 -10.57
C SER A 78 4.89 0.05 -11.39
N ARG A 79 3.71 0.70 -11.24
CA ARG A 79 2.42 0.27 -11.80
C ARG A 79 2.01 -1.17 -11.47
N ARG A 80 2.69 -1.82 -10.51
CA ARG A 80 2.47 -3.21 -10.09
C ARG A 80 1.60 -3.25 -8.84
N ALA A 81 0.43 -3.88 -8.94
CA ALA A 81 -0.54 -3.97 -7.85
C ALA A 81 0.03 -4.61 -6.57
N LEU A 82 0.91 -5.62 -6.70
CA LEU A 82 1.55 -6.26 -5.55
C LEU A 82 2.52 -5.33 -4.81
N THR A 83 3.30 -4.53 -5.54
CA THR A 83 4.19 -3.53 -4.94
C THR A 83 3.39 -2.48 -4.19
N MET A 84 2.31 -1.97 -4.81
CA MET A 84 1.39 -1.03 -4.19
C MET A 84 0.74 -1.59 -2.91
N ALA A 85 0.23 -2.82 -2.96
CA ALA A 85 -0.39 -3.47 -1.81
C ALA A 85 0.61 -3.70 -0.66
N ARG A 86 1.86 -4.09 -0.98
CA ARG A 86 2.93 -4.28 0.02
C ARG A 86 3.28 -2.96 0.72
N THR A 87 3.42 -1.87 -0.03
CA THR A 87 3.69 -0.54 0.53
C THR A 87 2.52 -0.10 1.43
N LEU A 88 1.27 -0.28 0.99
CA LEU A 88 0.11 0.02 1.84
C LEU A 88 0.07 -0.83 3.09
N PHE A 89 0.42 -2.11 3.02
CA PHE A 89 0.46 -2.99 4.20
C PHE A 89 1.48 -2.51 5.25
N GLN A 90 2.63 -1.99 4.82
CA GLN A 90 3.65 -1.44 5.73
C GLN A 90 3.16 -0.18 6.47
N VAL A 91 2.31 0.64 5.81
CA VAL A 91 1.79 1.90 6.36
C VAL A 91 0.37 1.74 6.96
N ALA A 92 -0.29 0.59 6.75
CA ALA A 92 -1.69 0.34 7.14
C ALA A 92 -1.94 0.56 8.64
N GLY A 93 -1.01 0.14 9.50
CA GLY A 93 -1.14 0.29 10.95
C GLY A 93 -1.14 1.74 11.45
N GLN A 94 -0.72 2.70 10.61
CA GLN A 94 -0.58 4.11 10.98
C GLN A 94 -1.56 5.02 10.23
N SER A 95 -2.27 4.50 9.23
CA SER A 95 -3.16 5.30 8.38
C SER A 95 -4.46 4.59 8.02
N LEU A 96 -5.57 5.27 8.32
CA LEU A 96 -6.91 4.85 7.92
C LEU A 96 -7.05 4.76 6.39
N ILE A 97 -6.42 5.67 5.65
CA ILE A 97 -6.44 5.70 4.18
C ILE A 97 -5.75 4.44 3.61
N ALA A 98 -4.60 4.07 4.19
CA ALA A 98 -3.88 2.86 3.79
C ALA A 98 -4.69 1.59 4.06
N THR A 99 -5.34 1.53 5.24
CA THR A 99 -6.20 0.42 5.62
C THR A 99 -7.39 0.26 4.67
N LEU A 100 -8.10 1.34 4.36
CA LEU A 100 -9.25 1.31 3.44
C LEU A 100 -8.85 0.90 2.02
N GLY A 101 -7.72 1.40 1.52
CA GLY A 101 -7.18 1.00 0.21
C GLY A 101 -6.88 -0.49 0.12
N LEU A 102 -6.25 -1.04 1.17
CA LEU A 102 -5.91 -2.46 1.28
C LEU A 102 -7.15 -3.33 1.41
N VAL A 103 -8.11 -2.95 2.26
CA VAL A 103 -9.39 -3.67 2.41
C VAL A 103 -10.13 -3.71 1.08
N GLY A 104 -10.22 -2.58 0.37
CA GLY A 104 -10.81 -2.54 -0.97
C GLY A 104 -10.12 -3.50 -1.94
N PHE A 105 -8.78 -3.48 -1.99
CA PHE A 105 -8.02 -4.40 -2.83
C PHE A 105 -8.29 -5.88 -2.50
N LEU A 106 -8.35 -6.23 -1.23
CA LEU A 106 -8.63 -7.61 -0.79
C LEU A 106 -10.06 -8.05 -1.10
N VAL A 107 -11.04 -7.18 -0.90
CA VAL A 107 -12.45 -7.48 -1.20
C VAL A 107 -12.63 -7.74 -2.70
N PHE A 108 -12.16 -6.83 -3.55
CA PHE A 108 -12.27 -6.99 -5.01
C PHE A 108 -11.41 -8.15 -5.54
N GLY A 109 -10.27 -8.42 -4.90
CA GLY A 109 -9.44 -9.59 -5.22
C GLY A 109 -10.17 -10.90 -4.89
N ALA A 110 -10.83 -10.98 -3.73
CA ALA A 110 -11.59 -12.16 -3.33
C ALA A 110 -12.81 -12.39 -4.22
N THR A 111 -13.56 -11.33 -4.59
CA THR A 111 -14.69 -11.44 -5.50
C THR A 111 -14.25 -11.86 -6.91
N THR A 112 -13.12 -11.35 -7.40
CA THR A 112 -12.50 -11.79 -8.67
C THR A 112 -12.20 -13.28 -8.65
N LEU A 113 -11.57 -13.77 -7.58
CA LEU A 113 -11.26 -15.21 -7.43
C LEU A 113 -12.55 -16.05 -7.37
N GLY A 114 -13.58 -15.58 -6.68
CA GLY A 114 -14.89 -16.22 -6.65
C GLY A 114 -15.54 -16.28 -8.04
N ALA A 115 -15.49 -15.19 -8.80
CA ALA A 115 -16.04 -15.14 -10.16
C ALA A 115 -15.30 -16.08 -11.12
N LEU A 116 -13.97 -16.14 -11.03
CA LEU A 116 -13.15 -17.09 -11.80
C LEU A 116 -13.47 -18.54 -11.43
N ALA A 117 -13.63 -18.84 -10.13
CA ALA A 117 -14.04 -20.15 -9.67
C ALA A 117 -15.42 -20.54 -10.22
N CYS A 118 -16.38 -19.61 -10.25
CA CYS A 118 -17.69 -19.81 -10.89
C CYS A 118 -17.57 -20.09 -12.39
N ILE A 119 -16.71 -19.39 -13.13
CA ILE A 119 -16.48 -19.65 -14.56
C ILE A 119 -15.94 -21.07 -14.76
N LEU A 120 -14.91 -21.46 -14.02
CA LEU A 120 -14.30 -22.79 -14.12
C LEU A 120 -15.30 -23.89 -13.75
N LEU A 121 -16.10 -23.66 -12.69
CA LEU A 121 -17.11 -24.61 -12.27
C LEU A 121 -18.26 -24.70 -13.28
N LYS A 122 -18.68 -23.60 -13.94
CA LYS A 122 -19.68 -23.65 -15.03
C LYS A 122 -19.19 -24.48 -16.21
N ILE A 123 -17.89 -24.43 -16.53
CA ILE A 123 -17.29 -25.27 -17.60
C ILE A 123 -17.32 -26.75 -17.20
N ALA A 124 -16.99 -27.06 -15.95
CA ALA A 124 -16.93 -28.44 -15.46
C ALA A 124 -18.32 -29.05 -15.19
N ARG A 125 -19.25 -28.25 -14.64
CA ARG A 125 -20.61 -28.62 -14.21
C ARG A 125 -21.58 -27.45 -14.46
N PRO A 126 -22.06 -27.29 -15.70
CA PRO A 126 -22.87 -26.13 -16.10
C PRO A 126 -24.20 -26.00 -15.36
N GLU A 127 -24.69 -27.08 -14.77
CA GLU A 127 -25.92 -27.14 -13.99
C GLU A 127 -25.80 -26.60 -12.56
N LEU A 128 -24.57 -26.38 -12.06
CA LEU A 128 -24.31 -25.94 -10.68
C LEU A 128 -23.95 -24.46 -10.54
N VAL A 129 -23.74 -23.75 -11.65
CA VAL A 129 -23.46 -22.31 -11.64
C VAL A 129 -24.49 -21.58 -12.47
N GLY A 130 -25.14 -20.57 -11.93
CA GLY A 130 -26.30 -19.98 -12.58
C GLY A 130 -26.90 -18.81 -11.82
N LEU A 131 -27.94 -18.24 -12.43
CA LEU A 131 -28.93 -17.41 -11.77
C LEU A 131 -30.26 -18.13 -11.86
N TRP A 132 -30.78 -18.54 -10.70
CA TRP A 132 -32.07 -19.19 -10.59
C TRP A 132 -33.01 -18.30 -9.80
N ILE A 133 -34.16 -18.02 -10.40
CA ILE A 133 -35.21 -17.20 -9.81
C ILE A 133 -36.48 -18.04 -9.80
N GLY A 134 -37.06 -18.21 -8.61
CA GLY A 134 -38.33 -18.88 -8.38
C GLY A 134 -39.15 -18.14 -7.32
N PRO A 135 -40.38 -18.59 -7.04
CA PRO A 135 -41.29 -17.91 -6.11
C PRO A 135 -40.70 -17.67 -4.71
N ASP A 136 -39.89 -18.62 -4.22
CA ASP A 136 -39.26 -18.57 -2.90
C ASP A 136 -37.73 -18.72 -2.96
N MET A 137 -37.12 -18.53 -4.13
CA MET A 137 -35.70 -18.79 -4.34
C MET A 137 -35.05 -17.74 -5.25
N PHE A 138 -33.97 -17.14 -4.76
CA PHE A 138 -33.04 -16.36 -5.56
C PHE A 138 -31.63 -16.87 -5.28
N VAL A 139 -31.00 -17.50 -6.27
CA VAL A 139 -29.63 -18.00 -6.16
C VAL A 139 -28.82 -17.46 -7.32
N LEU A 140 -27.78 -16.68 -7.01
CA LEU A 140 -26.76 -16.26 -7.95
C LEU A 140 -25.42 -16.85 -7.50
N GLY A 141 -24.81 -17.70 -8.32
CA GLY A 141 -23.52 -18.31 -8.02
C GLY A 141 -23.58 -19.83 -8.03
N ILE A 142 -22.99 -20.47 -7.01
CA ILE A 142 -22.82 -21.91 -6.93
C ILE A 142 -23.96 -22.55 -6.13
N ALA A 143 -24.66 -23.51 -6.74
CA ALA A 143 -25.63 -24.35 -6.08
C ALA A 143 -25.03 -25.74 -5.76
N THR A 144 -25.36 -26.30 -4.59
CA THR A 144 -24.90 -27.64 -4.18
C THR A 144 -25.71 -28.76 -4.84
N THR A 145 -26.94 -28.47 -5.25
CA THR A 145 -27.85 -29.35 -5.97
C THR A 145 -28.55 -28.57 -7.07
N ARG A 146 -29.01 -29.25 -8.14
CA ARG A 146 -29.71 -28.59 -9.25
C ARG A 146 -30.97 -27.89 -8.73
N PRO A 147 -31.06 -26.55 -8.83
CA PRO A 147 -32.23 -25.84 -8.33
C PRO A 147 -33.48 -26.19 -9.14
N ALA A 148 -34.62 -26.36 -8.46
CA ALA A 148 -35.93 -26.60 -9.09
C ALA A 148 -36.56 -25.31 -9.65
N ALA A 149 -35.74 -24.39 -10.15
CA ALA A 149 -36.13 -23.08 -10.67
C ALA A 149 -35.55 -22.89 -12.07
N SER A 150 -36.15 -21.99 -12.86
CA SER A 150 -35.66 -21.68 -14.20
C SER A 150 -34.32 -20.96 -14.11
N GLU A 151 -33.34 -21.44 -14.87
CA GLU A 151 -32.05 -20.78 -15.01
C GLU A 151 -32.22 -19.64 -16.03
N MET A 152 -32.04 -18.40 -15.56
CA MET A 152 -32.39 -17.20 -16.33
C MET A 152 -31.26 -16.73 -17.26
N LEU A 153 -30.01 -16.98 -16.87
CA LEU A 153 -28.84 -16.43 -17.58
C LEU A 153 -28.29 -17.34 -18.68
N GLY A 154 -28.40 -18.66 -18.58
CA GLY A 154 -27.77 -19.57 -19.53
C GLY A 154 -26.28 -19.27 -19.69
N ASN A 155 -25.86 -19.12 -20.95
CA ASN A 155 -24.49 -18.76 -21.30
C ASN A 155 -24.15 -17.28 -21.03
N TRP A 156 -25.12 -16.40 -20.81
CA TRP A 156 -24.85 -15.00 -20.47
C TRP A 156 -24.13 -14.85 -19.13
N ILE A 157 -24.18 -15.87 -18.26
CA ILE A 157 -23.43 -15.85 -17.00
C ILE A 157 -21.92 -15.69 -17.22
N TYR A 158 -21.36 -16.22 -18.31
CA TYR A 158 -19.95 -16.02 -18.63
C TYR A 158 -19.62 -14.55 -18.88
N VAL A 159 -20.50 -13.84 -19.59
CA VAL A 159 -20.34 -12.41 -19.87
C VAL A 159 -20.45 -11.60 -18.59
N VAL A 160 -21.43 -11.92 -17.73
CA VAL A 160 -21.62 -11.25 -16.44
C VAL A 160 -20.42 -11.47 -15.52
N LEU A 161 -19.93 -12.70 -15.39
CA LEU A 161 -18.76 -13.02 -14.56
C LEU A 161 -17.47 -12.41 -15.13
N ALA A 162 -17.30 -12.40 -16.45
CA ALA A 162 -16.15 -11.75 -17.08
C ALA A 162 -16.18 -10.23 -16.88
N ALA A 163 -17.36 -9.61 -17.00
CA ALA A 163 -17.54 -8.19 -16.70
C ALA A 163 -17.25 -7.89 -15.22
N LEU A 164 -17.71 -8.73 -14.29
CA LEU A 164 -17.40 -8.61 -12.87
C LEU A 164 -15.89 -8.69 -12.60
N VAL A 165 -15.20 -9.70 -13.17
CA VAL A 165 -13.73 -9.82 -13.07
C VAL A 165 -13.02 -8.56 -13.58
N PHE A 166 -13.48 -8.01 -14.72
CA PHE A 166 -12.90 -6.81 -15.29
C PHE A 166 -13.13 -5.58 -14.42
N ILE A 167 -14.36 -5.39 -13.92
CA ILE A 167 -14.72 -4.28 -13.03
C ILE A 167 -13.96 -4.38 -11.71
N ASP A 168 -13.92 -5.55 -11.10
CA ASP A 168 -13.20 -5.78 -9.84
C ASP A 168 -11.70 -5.52 -10.00
N ALA A 169 -11.08 -5.93 -11.12
CA ALA A 169 -9.68 -5.63 -11.40
C ALA A 169 -9.42 -4.11 -11.49
N ILE A 170 -10.34 -3.35 -12.10
CA ILE A 170 -10.26 -1.88 -12.15
C ILE A 170 -10.43 -1.29 -10.75
N LEU A 171 -11.44 -1.73 -9.99
CA LEU A 171 -11.73 -1.21 -8.65
C LEU A 171 -10.62 -1.54 -7.65
N ALA A 172 -10.06 -2.75 -7.69
CA ALA A 172 -8.89 -3.15 -6.91
C ALA A 172 -7.68 -2.27 -7.22
N ARG A 173 -7.48 -1.94 -8.49
CA ARG A 173 -6.39 -1.04 -8.89
C ARG A 173 -6.64 0.40 -8.44
N LEU A 174 -7.86 0.89 -8.60
CA LEU A 174 -8.25 2.24 -8.18
C LEU A 174 -8.12 2.41 -6.67
N SER A 175 -8.51 1.42 -5.87
CA SER A 175 -8.38 1.49 -4.41
C SER A 175 -6.93 1.64 -3.97
N LEU A 176 -6.01 0.91 -4.60
CA LEU A 176 -4.57 1.02 -4.34
C LEU A 176 -4.02 2.39 -4.76
N VAL A 177 -4.35 2.86 -5.96
CA VAL A 177 -3.84 4.15 -6.48
C VAL A 177 -4.38 5.33 -5.66
N LEU A 178 -5.67 5.33 -5.33
CA LEU A 178 -6.28 6.40 -4.54
C LEU A 178 -5.72 6.44 -3.12
N ALA A 179 -5.49 5.27 -2.50
CA ALA A 179 -4.89 5.22 -1.18
C ALA A 179 -3.45 5.74 -1.19
N LEU A 180 -2.61 5.30 -2.13
CA LEU A 180 -1.23 5.78 -2.25
C LEU A 180 -1.17 7.29 -2.53
N LYS A 181 -2.01 7.80 -3.44
CA LYS A 181 -2.11 9.25 -3.70
C LYS A 181 -2.60 10.02 -2.48
N GLY A 182 -3.54 9.45 -1.72
CA GLY A 182 -4.03 10.05 -0.48
C GLY A 182 -2.97 10.12 0.62
N LEU A 183 -2.08 9.13 0.70
CA LEU A 183 -0.94 9.16 1.62
C LEU A 183 0.09 10.23 1.20
N LYS A 184 0.47 10.27 -0.09
CA LYS A 184 1.40 11.28 -0.60
C LYS A 184 0.87 12.70 -0.41
N GLY A 185 -0.39 12.95 -0.71
CA GLY A 185 -0.99 14.27 -0.53
C GLY A 185 -1.17 14.68 0.94
N ARG A 186 -0.95 13.78 1.90
CA ARG A 186 -0.91 14.08 3.34
C ARG A 186 0.50 14.46 3.79
N SER A 187 1.54 13.78 3.31
CA SER A 187 2.93 14.14 3.65
C SER A 187 3.29 15.54 3.16
N GLU A 188 2.78 15.96 2.00
CA GLU A 188 3.00 17.33 1.47
C GLU A 188 2.32 18.44 2.28
N ARG A 189 1.45 18.12 3.26
CA ARG A 189 0.70 19.11 4.07
C ARG A 189 1.19 19.21 5.51
N GLU A 190 1.96 18.24 5.97
CA GLU A 190 2.54 18.18 7.32
C GLU A 190 3.94 18.81 7.30
#